data_AF-A0A2G9TN81-F1
#
_entry.id   AF-A0A2G9TN81-F1
#
_cell.length_a   1.000
_cell.length_b   1.000
_cell.length_c   1.000
_cell.angle_alpha   90.00
_cell.angle_beta   90.00
_cell.angle_gamma   90.00
#
_symmetry.space_group_name_H-M   'P 1'
#
loop_
_entity.id
_entity.type
_entity.pdbx_description
1 polymer ?
#
loop_
_entity_poly.entity_id
_entity_poly.type
_entity_poly.pdbx_seq_one_letter_code
_entity_poly.pdbx_strand_id
1 'polypeptide(L)'
;MYSTEEAADVPKYLDCKVQEASELNTTIFRIQRRMEEEDILRNTPAGLIMTAPLFDAENFQEFLRNPPSRSIMTGSTAQELDMVRFVDERAIISLLGIKNTDEITDRYRKDLFSRKLPFNHTTATQAIFLSTYVAGHSMLAAGGEVYLYSYKNPRHSRHTDDLSYIMGIHAFEPDAHEKVLANVYPELFINFIRTGKPRQDWTPLQKDRDNYMHIDVNVNDGTMPYLAEGYEKEVIDYWKTMKEFDDELTRRKANISCSASCFHEFLVIERGSNPKRTKLFNEKVSSSQSYE
;
A
#
# COMPACT_ATOMS: atom_id res chain seq x y z
N MET A 1 -8.54 -31.13 -49.86
CA MET A 1 -8.92 -29.88 -50.55
C MET A 1 -10.08 -29.27 -49.78
N TYR A 2 -9.78 -28.36 -48.87
CA TYR A 2 -10.77 -27.41 -48.35
C TYR A 2 -10.74 -26.20 -49.28
N SER A 3 -11.91 -25.72 -49.70
CA SER A 3 -12.05 -24.68 -50.72
C SER A 3 -11.55 -23.33 -50.22
N THR A 4 -10.88 -22.61 -51.10
CA THR A 4 -10.21 -21.32 -50.88
C THR A 4 -11.15 -20.11 -50.90
N GLU A 5 -12.42 -20.25 -50.51
CA GLU A 5 -13.42 -19.17 -50.59
C GLU A 5 -13.85 -18.56 -49.24
N GLU A 6 -13.41 -19.11 -48.09
CA GLU A 6 -13.73 -18.53 -46.76
C GLU A 6 -12.64 -17.59 -46.19
N ALA A 7 -11.64 -17.20 -46.99
CA ALA A 7 -10.59 -16.27 -46.56
C ALA A 7 -10.84 -14.80 -46.99
N ALA A 8 -11.91 -14.53 -47.75
CA ALA A 8 -12.15 -13.22 -48.36
C ALA A 8 -12.92 -12.21 -47.47
N ASP A 9 -13.42 -12.62 -46.31
CA ASP A 9 -14.33 -11.78 -45.51
C ASP A 9 -13.77 -11.32 -44.13
N VAL A 10 -12.53 -11.69 -43.83
CA VAL A 10 -11.84 -11.24 -42.60
C VAL A 10 -11.67 -9.70 -42.55
N PRO A 11 -11.34 -8.98 -43.65
CA PRO A 11 -11.23 -7.53 -43.61
C PRO A 11 -12.56 -6.82 -43.34
N LYS A 12 -13.69 -7.35 -43.87
CA LYS A 12 -15.04 -6.80 -43.65
C LYS A 12 -15.54 -7.04 -42.22
N TYR A 13 -15.17 -8.17 -41.61
CA TYR A 13 -15.47 -8.47 -40.21
C TYR A 13 -14.69 -7.56 -39.24
N LEU A 14 -13.44 -7.18 -39.61
CA LEU A 14 -12.64 -6.19 -38.88
C LEU A 14 -13.18 -4.76 -39.04
N ASP A 15 -13.61 -4.35 -40.23
CA ASP A 15 -14.19 -3.01 -40.47
C ASP A 15 -15.53 -2.81 -39.75
N CYS A 16 -16.39 -3.84 -39.67
CA CYS A 16 -17.63 -3.79 -38.91
C CYS A 16 -17.38 -3.64 -37.39
N LYS A 17 -16.33 -4.30 -36.88
CA LYS A 17 -15.87 -4.17 -35.48
C LYS A 17 -15.28 -2.79 -35.18
N VAL A 18 -14.66 -2.12 -36.15
CA VAL A 18 -14.10 -0.77 -35.99
C VAL A 18 -15.21 0.31 -35.94
N GLN A 19 -16.33 0.11 -36.62
CA GLN A 19 -17.50 0.99 -36.52
C GLN A 19 -18.26 0.81 -35.19
N GLU A 20 -18.48 -0.44 -34.77
CA GLU A 20 -19.01 -0.77 -33.43
C GLU A 20 -18.10 -0.25 -32.31
N ALA A 21 -16.77 -0.26 -32.51
CA ALA A 21 -15.81 0.23 -31.52
C ALA A 21 -15.96 1.73 -31.21
N SER A 22 -16.42 2.57 -32.15
CA SER A 22 -16.63 4.01 -31.89
C SER A 22 -17.88 4.28 -31.03
N GLU A 23 -18.96 3.52 -31.27
CA GLU A 23 -20.19 3.58 -30.49
C GLU A 23 -19.99 2.93 -29.11
N LEU A 24 -19.20 1.85 -29.05
CA LEU A 24 -18.79 1.19 -27.82
C LEU A 24 -17.87 2.09 -26.99
N ASN A 25 -16.92 2.79 -27.60
CA ASN A 25 -16.02 3.72 -26.91
C ASN A 25 -16.81 4.90 -26.30
N THR A 26 -17.75 5.46 -27.06
CA THR A 26 -18.65 6.51 -26.55
C THR A 26 -19.53 6.00 -25.41
N THR A 27 -20.01 4.75 -25.51
CA THR A 27 -20.85 4.13 -24.48
C THR A 27 -20.06 3.79 -23.21
N ILE A 28 -18.86 3.21 -23.34
CA ILE A 28 -17.97 2.89 -22.22
C ILE A 28 -17.57 4.18 -21.50
N PHE A 29 -17.15 5.20 -22.23
CA PHE A 29 -16.80 6.49 -21.65
C PHE A 29 -17.99 7.10 -20.91
N ARG A 30 -19.20 7.04 -21.49
CA ARG A 30 -20.42 7.54 -20.83
C ARG A 30 -20.74 6.75 -19.56
N ILE A 31 -20.58 5.43 -19.56
CA ILE A 31 -20.79 4.59 -18.36
C ILE A 31 -19.76 4.95 -17.29
N GLN A 32 -18.48 5.04 -17.64
CA GLN A 32 -17.43 5.47 -16.73
C GLN A 32 -17.75 6.84 -16.12
N ARG A 33 -18.14 7.82 -16.92
CA ARG A 33 -18.52 9.15 -16.42
C ARG A 33 -19.70 9.10 -15.45
N ARG A 34 -20.72 8.28 -15.72
CA ARG A 34 -21.84 8.07 -14.79
C ARG A 34 -21.39 7.43 -13.48
N MET A 35 -20.50 6.44 -13.55
CA MET A 35 -19.92 5.82 -12.35
C MET A 35 -19.14 6.86 -11.52
N GLU A 36 -18.30 7.68 -12.16
CA GLU A 36 -17.56 8.77 -11.53
C GLU A 36 -18.49 9.83 -10.90
N GLU A 37 -19.61 10.16 -11.55
CA GLU A 37 -20.62 11.10 -11.04
C GLU A 37 -21.38 10.57 -9.82
N GLU A 38 -21.62 9.25 -9.75
CA GLU A 38 -22.28 8.61 -8.62
C GLU A 38 -21.38 8.57 -7.38
N ASP A 39 -20.12 8.14 -7.55
CA ASP A 39 -19.09 8.16 -6.50
C ASP A 39 -17.69 8.03 -7.12
N ILE A 40 -17.02 9.16 -7.34
CA ILE A 40 -15.68 9.19 -7.93
C ILE A 40 -14.63 8.40 -7.13
N LEU A 41 -14.84 8.17 -5.83
CA LEU A 41 -13.87 7.45 -5.00
C LEU A 41 -14.09 5.94 -5.06
N ARG A 42 -15.34 5.48 -5.20
CA ARG A 42 -15.68 4.04 -5.16
C ARG A 42 -15.97 3.44 -6.51
N ASN A 43 -16.50 4.22 -7.43
CA ASN A 43 -17.05 3.73 -8.68
C ASN A 43 -16.16 4.07 -9.88
N THR A 44 -15.11 4.88 -9.72
CA THR A 44 -14.13 5.06 -10.79
C THR A 44 -13.50 3.71 -11.12
N PRO A 45 -13.52 3.26 -12.39
CA PRO A 45 -12.86 2.04 -12.82
C PRO A 45 -11.33 2.27 -12.80
N ALA A 46 -10.76 2.19 -11.60
CA ALA A 46 -9.36 2.40 -11.30
C ALA A 46 -8.77 1.16 -10.62
N GLY A 47 -7.44 1.05 -10.68
CA GLY A 47 -6.69 -0.05 -10.09
C GLY A 47 -5.97 -0.90 -11.13
N LEU A 48 -5.11 -1.79 -10.63
CA LEU A 48 -4.34 -2.73 -11.44
C LEU A 48 -4.81 -4.14 -11.13
N ILE A 49 -5.11 -4.91 -12.17
CA ILE A 49 -5.31 -6.36 -12.03
C ILE A 49 -3.92 -6.99 -12.04
N MET A 50 -3.49 -7.49 -10.88
CA MET A 50 -2.22 -8.21 -10.71
C MET A 50 -2.35 -9.60 -11.35
N THR A 51 -2.10 -9.68 -12.67
CA THR A 51 -2.14 -10.93 -13.42
C THR A 51 -1.10 -10.97 -14.54
N ALA A 52 -0.72 -12.18 -14.93
CA ALA A 52 0.20 -12.40 -16.03
C ALA A 52 -0.37 -11.87 -17.37
N PRO A 53 0.48 -11.42 -18.31
CA PRO A 53 1.94 -11.42 -18.23
C PRO A 53 2.53 -10.16 -17.58
N LEU A 54 1.72 -9.16 -17.23
CA LEU A 54 2.23 -7.89 -16.72
C LEU A 54 2.76 -8.02 -15.28
N PHE A 55 2.09 -8.84 -14.47
CA PHE A 55 2.51 -9.17 -13.10
C PHE A 55 2.60 -10.68 -12.94
N ASP A 56 3.81 -11.18 -12.71
CA ASP A 56 4.06 -12.56 -12.30
C ASP A 56 4.00 -12.67 -10.77
N ALA A 57 2.87 -12.27 -10.20
CA ALA A 57 2.62 -12.25 -8.76
C ALA A 57 1.10 -12.27 -8.50
N GLU A 58 0.66 -13.01 -7.48
CA GLU A 58 -0.74 -13.11 -7.09
C GLU A 58 -1.23 -11.86 -6.35
N ASN A 59 -0.31 -11.15 -5.68
CA ASN A 59 -0.61 -9.96 -4.90
C ASN A 59 0.59 -9.02 -4.81
N PHE A 60 0.34 -7.83 -4.26
CA PHE A 60 1.34 -6.77 -4.18
C PHE A 60 2.54 -7.13 -3.29
N GLN A 61 2.34 -7.93 -2.23
CA GLN A 61 3.45 -8.35 -1.37
C GLN A 61 4.40 -9.29 -2.07
N GLU A 62 3.87 -10.24 -2.84
CA GLU A 62 4.67 -11.15 -3.66
C GLU A 62 5.44 -10.37 -4.71
N PHE A 63 4.77 -9.42 -5.39
CA PHE A 63 5.39 -8.55 -6.38
C PHE A 63 6.59 -7.77 -5.80
N LEU A 64 6.48 -7.30 -4.56
CA LEU A 64 7.54 -6.57 -3.87
C LEU A 64 8.55 -7.45 -3.12
N ARG A 65 8.40 -8.77 -3.09
CA ARG A 65 9.26 -9.64 -2.25
C ARG A 65 10.68 -9.74 -2.79
N ASN A 66 10.84 -9.79 -4.11
CA ASN A 66 12.13 -9.96 -4.77
C ASN A 66 12.20 -9.14 -6.07
N PRO A 67 12.13 -7.80 -5.98
CA PRO A 67 12.19 -6.96 -7.17
C PRO A 67 13.56 -7.08 -7.83
N PRO A 68 13.68 -6.92 -9.17
CA PRO A 68 14.98 -6.90 -9.81
C PRO A 68 15.78 -5.68 -9.34
N SER A 69 16.95 -5.95 -8.77
CA SER A 69 17.86 -4.95 -8.20
C SER A 69 18.16 -3.82 -9.18
N ARG A 70 17.99 -2.58 -8.71
CA ARG A 70 18.29 -1.35 -9.44
C ARG A 70 18.41 -0.18 -8.47
N SER A 71 19.08 0.89 -8.89
CA SER A 71 19.04 2.15 -8.14
C SER A 71 17.70 2.84 -8.34
N ILE A 72 17.06 3.31 -7.26
CA ILE A 72 15.81 4.07 -7.31
C ILE A 72 15.91 5.33 -6.46
N MET A 73 15.16 6.36 -6.85
CA MET A 73 14.86 7.51 -6.01
C MET A 73 13.34 7.56 -5.81
N THR A 74 12.89 7.62 -4.57
CA THR A 74 11.47 7.55 -4.21
C THR A 74 11.21 8.32 -2.92
N GLY A 75 9.99 8.77 -2.70
CA GLY A 75 9.64 9.61 -1.58
C GLY A 75 8.17 9.96 -1.54
N SER A 76 7.84 10.88 -0.64
CA SER A 76 6.50 11.43 -0.48
C SER A 76 6.56 12.90 -0.12
N THR A 77 5.43 13.59 -0.23
CA THR A 77 5.20 14.91 0.37
C THR A 77 4.77 14.76 1.83
N ALA A 78 4.95 15.79 2.67
CA ALA A 78 4.70 15.69 4.11
C ALA A 78 3.23 15.52 4.49
N GLN A 79 2.33 16.09 3.68
CA GLN A 79 0.90 16.09 3.93
C GLN A 79 0.14 15.20 2.95
N GLU A 80 0.75 14.73 1.85
CA GLU A 80 0.13 13.93 0.78
C GLU A 80 -1.38 14.18 0.62
N LEU A 81 -2.20 13.31 1.18
CA LEU A 81 -3.65 13.29 1.06
C LEU A 81 -4.34 13.63 2.38
N ASP A 82 -3.75 14.49 3.21
CA ASP A 82 -4.31 14.89 4.52
C ASP A 82 -5.60 15.72 4.40
N MET A 83 -5.93 16.16 3.19
CA MET A 83 -7.23 16.74 2.84
C MET A 83 -8.35 15.70 2.67
N VAL A 84 -8.01 14.43 2.45
CA VAL A 84 -8.97 13.33 2.25
C VAL A 84 -9.39 12.75 3.59
N ARG A 85 -10.58 13.11 4.08
CA ARG A 85 -11.05 12.72 5.42
C ARG A 85 -11.72 11.35 5.51
N PHE A 86 -11.76 10.60 4.41
CA PHE A 86 -12.31 9.24 4.43
C PHE A 86 -11.34 8.30 5.15
N VAL A 87 -11.88 7.44 6.00
CA VAL A 87 -11.11 6.42 6.71
C VAL A 87 -11.22 5.12 5.93
N ASP A 88 -10.12 4.73 5.28
CA ASP A 88 -10.01 3.49 4.53
C ASP A 88 -8.64 2.83 4.69
N GLU A 89 -8.53 1.97 5.68
CA GLU A 89 -7.34 1.19 5.97
C GLU A 89 -7.12 -0.02 5.03
N ARG A 90 -8.03 -0.32 4.10
CA ARG A 90 -7.96 -1.53 3.26
C ARG A 90 -6.68 -1.59 2.42
N ALA A 91 -6.24 -0.46 1.88
CA ALA A 91 -4.99 -0.38 1.13
C ALA A 91 -3.77 -0.74 1.99
N ILE A 92 -3.75 -0.29 3.25
CA ILE A 92 -2.68 -0.56 4.20
C ILE A 92 -2.70 -2.04 4.62
N ILE A 93 -3.89 -2.56 4.96
CA ILE A 93 -4.09 -3.97 5.32
C ILE A 93 -3.58 -4.89 4.21
N SER A 94 -3.93 -4.59 2.95
CA SER A 94 -3.48 -5.34 1.78
C SER A 94 -1.97 -5.24 1.58
N LEU A 95 -1.41 -4.02 1.63
CA LEU A 95 0.03 -3.76 1.49
C LEU A 95 0.86 -4.54 2.53
N LEU A 96 0.39 -4.55 3.79
CA LEU A 96 1.08 -5.20 4.90
C LEU A 96 0.75 -6.69 5.04
N GLY A 97 -0.20 -7.22 4.25
CA GLY A 97 -0.55 -8.65 4.25
C GLY A 97 -1.16 -9.08 5.58
N ILE A 98 -1.95 -8.18 6.16
CA ILE A 98 -2.62 -8.40 7.43
C ILE A 98 -3.71 -9.46 7.23
N LYS A 99 -3.69 -10.49 8.05
CA LYS A 99 -4.60 -11.65 7.93
C LYS A 99 -5.85 -11.51 8.78
N ASN A 100 -5.72 -10.89 9.95
CA ASN A 100 -6.79 -10.68 10.92
C ASN A 100 -7.43 -9.30 10.70
N THR A 101 -8.05 -9.12 9.53
CA THR A 101 -8.50 -7.81 9.04
C THR A 101 -9.47 -7.12 9.99
N ASP A 102 -10.41 -7.87 10.57
CA ASP A 102 -11.47 -7.31 11.42
C ASP A 102 -10.88 -6.81 12.74
N GLU A 103 -10.05 -7.62 13.41
CA GLU A 103 -9.43 -7.23 14.69
C GLU A 103 -8.48 -6.05 14.55
N ILE A 104 -7.74 -5.99 13.44
CA ILE A 104 -6.83 -4.87 13.17
C ILE A 104 -7.62 -3.60 12.84
N THR A 105 -8.65 -3.71 12.02
CA THR A 105 -9.54 -2.60 11.69
C THR A 105 -10.20 -2.02 12.93
N ASP A 106 -10.74 -2.87 13.79
CA ASP A 106 -11.38 -2.44 15.04
C ASP A 106 -10.40 -1.73 15.97
N ARG A 107 -9.19 -2.28 16.13
CA ARG A 107 -8.14 -1.66 16.94
C ARG A 107 -7.72 -0.32 16.35
N TYR A 108 -7.48 -0.26 15.04
CA TYR A 108 -7.08 0.96 14.34
C TYR A 108 -8.11 2.08 14.53
N ARG A 109 -9.38 1.77 14.27
CA ARG A 109 -10.48 2.73 14.40
C ARG A 109 -10.67 3.17 15.85
N LYS A 110 -10.52 2.26 16.81
CA LYS A 110 -10.56 2.60 18.23
C LYS A 110 -9.47 3.60 18.60
N ASP A 111 -8.23 3.37 18.13
CA ASP A 111 -7.10 4.26 18.42
C ASP A 111 -7.25 5.61 17.72
N LEU A 112 -7.76 5.62 16.48
CA LEU A 112 -8.11 6.84 15.74
C LEU A 112 -9.18 7.67 16.46
N PHE A 113 -10.33 7.08 16.80
CA PHE A 113 -11.44 7.80 17.45
C PHE A 113 -11.14 8.19 18.90
N SER A 114 -10.25 7.45 19.57
CA SER A 114 -9.80 7.77 20.92
C SER A 114 -8.62 8.76 20.95
N ARG A 115 -8.17 9.27 19.78
CA ARG A 115 -7.01 10.17 19.65
C ARG A 115 -5.73 9.60 20.28
N LYS A 116 -5.47 8.32 20.05
CA LYS A 116 -4.29 7.60 20.53
C LYS A 116 -3.20 7.43 19.47
N LEU A 117 -3.48 7.80 18.23
CA LEU A 117 -2.47 7.80 17.18
C LEU A 117 -1.39 8.86 17.49
N PRO A 118 -0.10 8.54 17.34
CA PRO A 118 0.98 9.48 17.63
C PRO A 118 1.16 10.57 16.55
N PHE A 119 0.47 10.45 15.43
CA PHE A 119 0.56 11.33 14.26
C PHE A 119 -0.81 11.89 13.87
N ASN A 120 -0.82 12.92 13.04
CA ASN A 120 -2.01 13.54 12.49
C ASN A 120 -2.02 13.46 10.95
N HIS A 121 -2.23 12.25 10.44
CA HIS A 121 -2.29 11.96 9.00
C HIS A 121 -3.54 11.16 8.65
N THR A 122 -4.08 11.37 7.46
CA THR A 122 -5.20 10.58 6.95
C THR A 122 -4.75 9.16 6.63
N THR A 123 -5.71 8.23 6.53
CA THR A 123 -5.42 6.84 6.09
C THR A 123 -4.74 6.80 4.72
N ALA A 124 -5.11 7.71 3.82
CA ALA A 124 -4.53 7.81 2.49
C ALA A 124 -3.05 8.26 2.53
N THR A 125 -2.71 9.28 3.33
CA THR A 125 -1.31 9.68 3.56
C THR A 125 -0.49 8.55 4.18
N GLN A 126 -1.04 7.86 5.19
CA GLN A 126 -0.40 6.71 5.80
C GLN A 126 -0.09 5.61 4.78
N ALA A 127 -1.02 5.32 3.86
CA ALA A 127 -0.83 4.33 2.80
C ALA A 127 0.30 4.71 1.83
N ILE A 128 0.48 6.00 1.52
CA ILE A 128 1.60 6.47 0.69
C ILE A 128 2.92 6.31 1.45
N PHE A 129 2.98 6.74 2.71
CA PHE A 129 4.21 6.61 3.51
C PHE A 129 4.65 5.14 3.62
N LEU A 130 3.71 4.24 3.90
CA LEU A 130 3.98 2.81 4.00
C LEU A 130 4.35 2.20 2.65
N SER A 131 3.69 2.59 1.55
CA SER A 131 4.01 2.02 0.24
C SER A 131 5.41 2.45 -0.22
N THR A 132 5.78 3.70 -0.02
CA THR A 132 7.14 4.21 -0.26
C THR A 132 8.16 3.47 0.62
N TYR A 133 7.87 3.31 1.91
CA TYR A 133 8.74 2.58 2.84
C TYR A 133 8.94 1.12 2.41
N VAL A 134 7.85 0.38 2.17
CA VAL A 134 7.90 -1.04 1.78
C VAL A 134 8.62 -1.20 0.45
N ALA A 135 8.30 -0.39 -0.57
CA ALA A 135 8.97 -0.46 -1.86
C ALA A 135 10.48 -0.14 -1.77
N GLY A 136 10.85 0.88 -1.00
CA GLY A 136 12.24 1.24 -0.75
C GLY A 136 13.01 0.12 -0.04
N HIS A 137 12.49 -0.41 1.05
CA HIS A 137 13.15 -1.49 1.79
C HIS A 137 13.20 -2.81 1.00
N SER A 138 12.18 -3.11 0.18
CA SER A 138 12.20 -4.24 -0.74
C SER A 138 13.32 -4.12 -1.78
N MET A 139 13.49 -2.95 -2.38
CA MET A 139 14.57 -2.70 -3.34
C MET A 139 15.95 -2.77 -2.69
N LEU A 140 16.09 -2.21 -1.48
CA LEU A 140 17.32 -2.33 -0.69
C LEU A 140 17.65 -3.79 -0.37
N ALA A 141 16.66 -4.60 0.04
CA ALA A 141 16.84 -6.01 0.34
C ALA A 141 17.25 -6.84 -0.88
N ALA A 142 16.82 -6.44 -2.08
CA ALA A 142 17.27 -7.03 -3.35
C ALA A 142 18.69 -6.60 -3.76
N GLY A 143 19.35 -5.75 -2.97
CA GLY A 143 20.70 -5.24 -3.24
C GLY A 143 20.74 -3.98 -4.12
N GLY A 144 19.62 -3.29 -4.30
CA GLY A 144 19.56 -2.01 -5.00
C GLY A 144 20.00 -0.84 -4.12
N GLU A 145 20.39 0.27 -4.74
CA GLU A 145 20.64 1.54 -4.04
C GLU A 145 19.35 2.37 -4.00
N VAL A 146 18.93 2.81 -2.82
CA VAL A 146 17.66 3.52 -2.65
C VAL A 146 17.92 4.91 -2.11
N TYR A 147 17.45 5.94 -2.80
CA TYR A 147 17.49 7.33 -2.36
C TYR A 147 16.09 7.74 -1.91
N LEU A 148 15.84 7.63 -0.61
CA LEU A 148 14.55 7.97 0.00
C LEU A 148 14.49 9.45 0.35
N TYR A 149 13.39 10.13 0.04
CA TYR A 149 13.16 11.53 0.42
C TYR A 149 11.79 11.76 1.04
N SER A 150 11.67 12.85 1.80
CA SER A 150 10.39 13.42 2.21
C SER A 150 10.41 14.92 1.92
N TYR A 151 9.44 15.37 1.13
CA TYR A 151 9.28 16.75 0.75
C TYR A 151 8.46 17.50 1.80
N LYS A 152 9.13 18.38 2.55
CA LYS A 152 8.70 18.95 3.83
C LYS A 152 8.42 20.46 3.81
N ASN A 153 8.33 21.08 2.63
CA ASN A 153 7.97 22.49 2.51
C ASN A 153 6.65 22.80 3.27
N PRO A 154 6.66 23.70 4.26
CA PRO A 154 5.50 23.90 5.14
C PRO A 154 4.31 24.55 4.44
N ARG A 155 4.52 25.25 3.32
CA ARG A 155 3.48 26.01 2.62
C ARG A 155 2.72 25.14 1.61
N HIS A 156 3.46 24.37 0.82
CA HIS A 156 2.91 23.49 -0.20
C HIS A 156 3.63 22.15 -0.07
N SER A 157 3.03 21.19 0.64
CA SER A 157 3.53 19.82 0.86
C SER A 157 2.42 18.78 0.74
N ARG A 158 1.38 19.10 -0.02
CA ARG A 158 0.31 18.16 -0.35
C ARG A 158 0.67 17.38 -1.61
N HIS A 159 -0.12 16.36 -1.86
CA HIS A 159 -0.02 15.53 -3.05
C HIS A 159 0.06 16.40 -4.30
N THR A 160 1.08 16.19 -5.12
CA THR A 160 1.41 16.91 -6.35
C THR A 160 1.97 18.33 -6.23
N ASP A 161 2.03 18.93 -5.04
CA ASP A 161 2.59 20.29 -4.88
C ASP A 161 4.06 20.37 -5.34
N ASP A 162 4.83 19.31 -5.09
CA ASP A 162 6.24 19.20 -5.47
C ASP A 162 6.46 19.00 -6.98
N LEU A 163 5.45 18.48 -7.70
CA LEU A 163 5.50 18.35 -9.15
C LEU A 163 5.55 19.71 -9.84
N SER A 164 5.08 20.78 -9.20
CA SER A 164 5.17 22.13 -9.75
C SER A 164 6.60 22.53 -10.10
N TYR A 165 7.59 22.10 -9.30
CA TYR A 165 9.00 22.42 -9.56
C TYR A 165 9.62 21.56 -10.66
N ILE A 166 9.15 20.31 -10.84
CA ILE A 166 9.68 19.40 -11.87
C ILE A 166 9.07 19.71 -13.23
N MET A 167 7.76 19.95 -13.27
CA MET A 167 6.99 20.16 -14.51
C MET A 167 7.00 21.62 -14.97
N GLY A 168 7.43 22.56 -14.13
CA GLY A 168 7.38 23.99 -14.41
C GLY A 168 5.96 24.57 -14.42
N ILE A 169 4.99 23.86 -13.83
CA ILE A 169 3.59 24.31 -13.72
C ILE A 169 3.33 24.69 -12.27
N HIS A 170 3.41 25.99 -11.97
CA HIS A 170 3.12 26.52 -10.64
C HIS A 170 1.67 27.01 -10.57
N ALA A 171 0.85 26.37 -9.74
CA ALA A 171 -0.52 26.82 -9.47
C ALA A 171 -0.57 28.00 -8.48
N PHE A 172 0.59 28.47 -8.02
CA PHE A 172 0.77 29.47 -6.98
C PHE A 172 1.99 30.35 -7.28
N GLU A 173 2.00 31.57 -6.74
CA GLU A 173 3.16 32.46 -6.81
C GLU A 173 4.23 31.99 -5.80
N PRO A 174 5.47 31.70 -6.24
CA PRO A 174 6.51 31.20 -5.36
C PRO A 174 7.04 32.31 -4.43
N ASP A 175 7.13 32.01 -3.15
CA ASP A 175 7.81 32.87 -2.20
C ASP A 175 9.36 32.78 -2.30
N ALA A 176 10.08 33.46 -1.39
CA ALA A 176 11.53 33.48 -1.42
C ALA A 176 12.16 32.09 -1.17
N HIS A 177 11.52 31.24 -0.36
CA HIS A 177 11.91 29.87 -0.07
C HIS A 177 11.75 28.99 -1.31
N GLU A 178 10.58 29.12 -1.94
CA GLU A 178 10.19 28.34 -3.10
C GLU A 178 10.99 28.70 -4.36
N LYS A 179 11.44 29.95 -4.49
CA LYS A 179 12.35 30.36 -5.57
C LYS A 179 13.69 29.62 -5.51
N VAL A 180 14.21 29.36 -4.32
CA VAL A 180 15.42 28.56 -4.16
C VAL A 180 15.12 27.08 -4.38
N LEU A 181 14.01 26.59 -3.81
CA LEU A 181 13.56 25.21 -3.98
C LEU A 181 13.31 24.84 -5.46
N ALA A 182 12.81 25.77 -6.28
CA ALA A 182 12.61 25.60 -7.72
C ALA A 182 13.90 25.32 -8.50
N ASN A 183 15.07 25.65 -7.94
CA ASN A 183 16.37 25.30 -8.50
C ASN A 183 16.89 23.98 -7.89
N VAL A 184 16.79 23.84 -6.56
CA VAL A 184 17.35 22.70 -5.83
C VAL A 184 16.61 21.40 -6.13
N TYR A 185 15.28 21.42 -6.12
CA TYR A 185 14.47 20.20 -6.24
C TYR A 185 14.69 19.50 -7.59
N PRO A 186 14.58 20.18 -8.76
CA PRO A 186 14.81 19.53 -10.05
C PRO A 186 16.24 19.00 -10.22
N GLU A 187 17.23 19.69 -9.65
CA GLU A 187 18.63 19.29 -9.72
C GLU A 187 18.86 17.91 -9.09
N LEU A 188 18.16 17.57 -8.00
CA LEU A 188 18.22 16.24 -7.38
C LEU A 188 17.83 15.13 -8.38
N PHE A 189 16.73 15.33 -9.11
CA PHE A 189 16.25 14.37 -10.12
C PHE A 189 17.19 14.31 -11.33
N ILE A 190 17.64 15.46 -11.84
CA ILE A 190 18.57 15.54 -12.97
C ILE A 190 19.88 14.80 -12.64
N ASN A 191 20.42 15.01 -11.45
CA ASN A 191 21.65 14.35 -11.01
C ASN A 191 21.45 12.84 -10.85
N PHE A 192 20.33 12.41 -10.27
CA PHE A 192 19.99 11.00 -10.16
C PHE A 192 19.87 10.34 -11.54
N ILE A 193 19.17 10.98 -12.49
CA ILE A 193 19.03 10.48 -13.86
C ILE A 193 20.39 10.38 -14.56
N ARG A 194 21.26 11.38 -14.40
CA ARG A 194 22.57 11.43 -15.07
C ARG A 194 23.59 10.47 -14.47
N THR A 195 23.58 10.30 -13.15
CA THR A 195 24.72 9.70 -12.42
C THR A 195 24.34 8.55 -11.50
N GLY A 196 23.05 8.30 -11.30
CA GLY A 196 22.53 7.39 -10.27
C GLY A 196 22.60 7.97 -8.85
N LYS A 197 23.12 9.19 -8.65
CA LYS A 197 23.27 9.83 -7.35
C LYS A 197 22.63 11.24 -7.35
N PRO A 198 21.63 11.53 -6.51
CA PRO A 198 20.96 12.83 -6.55
C PRO A 198 21.83 13.97 -6.00
N ARG A 199 22.66 13.66 -4.99
CA ARG A 199 23.54 14.62 -4.31
C ARG A 199 24.72 13.89 -3.65
N GLN A 200 25.84 14.58 -3.46
CA GLN A 200 27.08 13.99 -2.93
C GLN A 200 26.97 13.53 -1.47
N ASP A 201 26.25 14.28 -0.65
CA ASP A 201 26.01 14.04 0.78
C ASP A 201 24.69 13.28 1.05
N TRP A 202 23.94 12.91 0.01
CA TRP A 202 22.79 12.04 0.13
C TRP A 202 23.27 10.58 0.09
N THR A 203 23.43 9.97 1.25
CA THR A 203 23.75 8.54 1.32
C THR A 203 22.52 7.70 1.02
N PRO A 204 22.66 6.56 0.29
CA PRO A 204 21.56 5.62 0.11
C PRO A 204 20.94 5.16 1.43
N LEU A 205 19.71 4.69 1.38
CA LEU A 205 18.93 4.15 2.48
C LEU A 205 19.72 3.05 3.21
N GLN A 206 19.84 3.19 4.51
CA GLN A 206 20.47 2.25 5.42
C GLN A 206 19.39 1.57 6.24
N LYS A 207 19.41 0.23 6.23
CA LYS A 207 18.36 -0.62 6.82
C LYS A 207 18.02 -0.28 8.28
N ASP A 208 19.02 0.10 9.07
CA ASP A 208 18.84 0.29 10.52
C ASP A 208 18.60 1.75 10.93
N ARG A 209 18.71 2.70 9.97
CA ARG A 209 18.57 4.14 10.24
C ARG A 209 17.33 4.76 9.60
N ASP A 210 16.78 4.09 8.59
CA ASP A 210 15.69 4.61 7.77
C ASP A 210 15.98 6.06 7.31
N ASN A 211 17.24 6.32 6.92
CA ASN A 211 17.68 7.66 6.54
C ASN A 211 17.04 8.11 5.23
N TYR A 212 16.73 9.39 5.15
CA TYR A 212 16.07 10.01 4.01
C TYR A 212 16.54 11.45 3.83
N MET A 213 16.38 12.01 2.64
CA MET A 213 16.57 13.43 2.41
C MET A 213 15.33 14.20 2.87
N HIS A 214 15.50 15.03 3.89
CA HIS A 214 14.52 16.02 4.30
C HIS A 214 14.62 17.21 3.35
N ILE A 215 13.59 17.42 2.52
CA ILE A 215 13.60 18.47 1.51
C ILE A 215 12.74 19.63 1.99
N ASP A 216 13.40 20.63 2.55
CA ASP A 216 12.84 21.93 2.87
C ASP A 216 13.89 23.01 2.56
N VAL A 217 13.44 24.22 2.34
CA VAL A 217 14.30 25.40 2.16
C VAL A 217 13.75 26.54 2.99
N ASN A 218 14.57 27.10 3.86
CA ASN A 218 14.25 28.33 4.56
C ASN A 218 15.37 29.36 4.42
N VAL A 219 15.17 30.36 3.55
CA VAL A 219 16.17 31.40 3.28
C VAL A 219 16.42 32.34 4.47
N ASN A 220 15.51 32.39 5.46
CA ASN A 220 15.66 33.28 6.61
C ASN A 220 16.64 32.72 7.64
N ASP A 221 16.65 31.40 7.83
CA ASP A 221 17.56 30.71 8.77
C ASP A 221 18.65 29.89 8.07
N GLY A 222 18.64 29.82 6.74
CA GLY A 222 19.61 29.09 5.93
C GLY A 222 19.34 27.58 5.82
N THR A 223 18.16 27.10 6.23
CA THR A 223 17.80 25.68 6.06
C THR A 223 17.82 25.31 4.58
N MET A 224 18.53 24.23 4.28
CA MET A 224 18.63 23.60 2.96
C MET A 224 18.35 22.10 3.13
N PRO A 225 18.05 21.35 2.05
CA PRO A 225 17.78 19.93 2.20
C PRO A 225 18.93 19.20 2.87
N TYR A 226 18.63 18.29 3.78
CA TYR A 226 19.64 17.60 4.59
C TYR A 226 19.25 16.15 4.83
N LEU A 227 20.25 15.31 5.11
CA LEU A 227 20.03 13.92 5.46
C LEU A 227 19.47 13.82 6.89
N ALA A 228 18.29 13.24 7.03
CA ALA A 228 17.63 12.96 8.29
C ALA A 228 17.52 11.44 8.52
N GLU A 229 17.12 11.04 9.73
CA GLU A 229 16.89 9.64 10.12
C GLU A 229 15.42 9.42 10.46
N GLY A 230 14.94 8.17 10.31
CA GLY A 230 13.58 7.79 10.67
C GLY A 230 12.51 8.36 9.73
N TYR A 231 12.54 7.96 8.46
CA TYR A 231 11.50 8.31 7.49
C TYR A 231 10.09 8.00 8.01
N GLU A 232 9.28 9.06 8.17
CA GLU A 232 7.89 9.02 8.65
C GLU A 232 7.66 8.07 9.85
N LYS A 233 8.65 8.05 10.76
CA LYS A 233 8.83 7.03 11.81
C LYS A 233 7.58 6.74 12.62
N GLU A 234 6.81 7.76 13.00
CA GLU A 234 5.61 7.59 13.83
C GLU A 234 4.53 6.74 13.14
N VAL A 235 4.32 6.95 11.84
CA VAL A 235 3.37 6.16 11.04
C VAL A 235 3.92 4.75 10.84
N ILE A 236 5.19 4.63 10.46
CA ILE A 236 5.83 3.34 10.20
C ILE A 236 5.82 2.45 11.45
N ASP A 237 6.21 2.98 12.61
CA ASP A 237 6.28 2.22 13.86
C ASP A 237 4.92 1.78 14.37
N TYR A 238 3.90 2.63 14.23
CA TYR A 238 2.54 2.27 14.59
C TYR A 238 2.04 1.07 13.77
N TRP A 239 2.26 1.09 12.46
CA TRP A 239 1.84 0.00 11.58
C TRP A 239 2.72 -1.25 11.70
N LYS A 240 4.01 -1.12 12.06
CA LYS A 240 4.84 -2.25 12.50
C LYS A 240 4.22 -2.93 13.73
N THR A 241 3.82 -2.16 14.73
CA THR A 241 3.15 -2.68 15.94
C THR A 241 1.83 -3.38 15.60
N MET A 242 1.06 -2.85 14.65
CA MET A 242 -0.16 -3.50 14.16
C MET A 242 0.14 -4.84 13.48
N LYS A 243 1.19 -4.90 12.66
CA LYS A 243 1.61 -6.14 11.99
C LYS A 243 2.07 -7.21 13.00
N GLU A 244 2.81 -6.81 14.03
CA GLU A 244 3.23 -7.70 15.12
C GLU A 244 2.03 -8.28 15.87
N PHE A 245 1.02 -7.45 16.15
CA PHE A 245 -0.23 -7.89 16.77
C PHE A 245 -1.01 -8.85 15.87
N ASP A 246 -1.09 -8.59 14.57
CA ASP A 246 -1.66 -9.51 13.58
C ASP A 246 -0.96 -10.88 13.60
N ASP A 247 0.38 -10.91 13.59
CA ASP A 247 1.14 -12.15 13.65
C ASP A 247 0.90 -12.92 14.96
N GLU A 248 0.73 -12.21 16.07
CA GLU A 248 0.37 -12.80 17.35
C GLU A 248 -1.03 -13.44 17.32
N LEU A 249 -2.03 -12.73 16.79
CA LEU A 249 -3.39 -13.25 16.64
C LEU A 249 -3.41 -14.50 15.76
N THR A 250 -2.68 -14.50 14.64
CA THR A 250 -2.54 -15.68 13.78
C THR A 250 -1.96 -16.87 14.53
N ARG A 251 -0.87 -16.68 15.30
CA ARG A 251 -0.27 -17.76 16.11
C ARG A 251 -1.28 -18.30 17.15
N ARG A 252 -2.01 -17.43 17.83
CA ARG A 252 -3.02 -17.82 18.83
C ARG A 252 -4.16 -18.62 18.21
N LYS A 253 -4.72 -18.18 17.08
CA LYS A 253 -5.80 -18.87 16.35
C LYS A 253 -5.34 -20.24 15.84
N ALA A 254 -4.10 -20.35 15.34
CA ALA A 254 -3.52 -21.63 14.92
C ALA A 254 -3.39 -22.63 16.08
N ASN A 255 -2.95 -22.17 17.26
CA ASN A 255 -2.82 -23.03 18.44
C ASN A 255 -4.18 -23.52 18.97
N ILE A 256 -5.21 -22.67 18.95
CA ILE A 256 -6.58 -23.07 19.33
C ILE A 256 -7.11 -24.13 18.36
N SER A 257 -6.94 -23.93 17.05
CA SER A 257 -7.31 -24.90 16.02
C SER A 257 -6.62 -26.25 16.19
N CYS A 258 -5.31 -26.25 16.48
CA CYS A 258 -4.52 -27.47 16.73
C CYS A 258 -4.96 -28.18 18.03
N SER A 259 -5.28 -27.43 19.08
CA SER A 259 -5.80 -28.01 20.33
C SER A 259 -7.19 -28.66 20.15
N ALA A 260 -8.04 -28.06 19.31
CA ALA A 260 -9.36 -28.59 18.99
C ALA A 260 -9.26 -29.86 18.11
N SER A 261 -8.31 -29.91 17.17
CA SER A 261 -8.07 -31.12 16.36
C SER A 261 -7.52 -32.27 17.21
N CYS A 262 -6.61 -32.00 18.17
CA CYS A 262 -6.14 -33.02 19.11
C CYS A 262 -7.24 -33.54 20.03
N PHE A 263 -8.18 -32.68 20.47
CA PHE A 263 -9.34 -33.12 21.25
C PHE A 263 -10.31 -33.99 20.42
N HIS A 264 -10.47 -33.69 19.13
CA HIS A 264 -11.30 -34.50 18.24
C HIS A 264 -10.69 -35.89 17.99
N GLU A 265 -9.37 -35.96 17.81
CA GLU A 265 -8.65 -37.23 17.63
C GLU A 265 -8.67 -38.10 18.91
N PHE A 266 -8.57 -37.48 20.09
CA PHE A 266 -8.71 -38.19 21.37
C PHE A 266 -10.13 -38.76 21.57
N LEU A 267 -11.17 -38.01 21.18
CA LEU A 267 -12.57 -38.46 21.23
C LEU A 267 -12.87 -39.58 20.22
N VAL A 268 -12.20 -39.60 19.06
CA VAL A 268 -12.32 -40.68 18.06
C VAL A 268 -11.60 -41.96 18.54
N ILE A 269 -10.44 -41.83 19.19
CA ILE A 269 -9.70 -42.97 19.77
C ILE A 269 -10.47 -43.59 20.95
N GLU A 270 -11.11 -42.78 21.80
CA GLU A 270 -11.94 -43.30 22.90
C GLU A 270 -13.23 -43.98 22.41
N ARG A 271 -13.83 -43.52 21.30
CA ARG A 271 -15.01 -44.17 20.69
C ARG A 271 -14.68 -45.47 19.95
N GLY A 272 -13.44 -45.66 19.51
CA GLY A 272 -12.97 -46.89 18.86
C GLY A 272 -12.68 -48.06 19.79
N SER A 273 -12.59 -47.84 21.11
CA SER A 273 -11.99 -48.83 22.04
C SER A 273 -12.94 -49.49 23.04
N ASN A 274 -14.22 -49.14 23.16
CA ASN A 274 -15.18 -49.96 23.94
C ASN A 274 -16.66 -49.56 23.78
N PRO A 275 -17.54 -50.39 23.20
CA PRO A 275 -18.97 -50.09 23.09
C PRO A 275 -19.75 -50.12 24.42
N LYS A 276 -19.10 -50.38 25.56
CA LYS A 276 -19.75 -50.42 26.88
C LYS A 276 -19.58 -49.15 27.74
N ARG A 277 -18.80 -48.14 27.32
CA ARG A 277 -18.59 -46.91 28.10
C ARG A 277 -19.44 -45.70 27.66
N THR A 278 -20.09 -45.78 26.50
CA THR A 278 -20.88 -44.67 25.93
C THR A 278 -22.16 -44.35 26.72
N LYS A 279 -22.62 -45.23 27.62
CA LYS A 279 -23.80 -44.98 28.46
C LYS A 279 -23.55 -44.13 29.71
N LEU A 280 -22.30 -43.95 30.15
CA LEU A 280 -21.99 -43.22 31.40
C LEU A 280 -21.65 -41.74 31.21
N PHE A 281 -21.43 -41.29 29.97
CA PHE A 281 -21.04 -39.90 29.69
C PHE A 281 -22.24 -38.99 29.37
N ASN A 282 -23.31 -39.52 28.77
CA ASN A 282 -24.51 -38.74 28.45
C ASN A 282 -25.34 -38.34 29.69
N GLU A 283 -25.16 -39.00 30.84
CA GLU A 283 -25.85 -38.60 32.08
C GLU A 283 -25.13 -37.48 32.85
N LYS A 284 -23.81 -37.29 32.67
CA LYS A 284 -23.08 -36.24 33.38
C LYS A 284 -23.18 -34.86 32.71
N VAL A 285 -23.28 -34.80 31.39
CA VAL A 285 -23.39 -33.52 30.64
C VAL A 285 -24.76 -32.85 30.84
N SER A 286 -25.80 -33.60 31.21
CA SER A 286 -27.11 -33.02 31.55
C SER A 286 -27.17 -32.37 32.95
N SER A 287 -26.13 -32.52 33.78
CA SER A 287 -26.16 -32.05 35.18
C SER A 287 -25.34 -30.79 35.47
N SER A 288 -24.65 -30.24 34.47
CA SER A 288 -23.82 -29.03 34.63
C SER A 288 -24.33 -27.81 33.86
N GLN A 289 -25.57 -27.83 33.37
CA GLN A 289 -26.28 -26.65 32.87
C GLN A 289 -27.41 -26.25 33.83
N SER A 290 -27.03 -25.88 35.04
CA SER A 290 -27.84 -25.04 35.91
C SER A 290 -26.92 -24.54 37.01
N TYR A 291 -26.57 -23.26 36.98
CA TYR A 291 -26.36 -22.34 38.12
C TYR A 291 -25.66 -21.08 37.58
N GLU A 292 -26.45 -19.99 37.58
CA GLU A 292 -26.13 -18.53 37.56
C GLU A 292 -25.17 -17.97 36.51
#